data_AF-A0AA48KIG3-F1
#
_entry.id   AF-A0AA48KIG3-F1
#
_cell.length_a   1.000
_cell.length_b   1.000
_cell.length_c   1.000
_cell.angle_alpha   90.00
_cell.angle_beta   90.00
_cell.angle_gamma   90.00
#
_symmetry.space_group_name_H-M   'P 1'
#
loop_
_entity.id
_entity.type
_entity.pdbx_description
1 polymer ?
#
loop_
_entity_poly.entity_id
_entity_poly.type
_entity_poly.pdbx_seq_one_letter_code
_entity_poly.pdbx_strand_id
1 'polypeptide(L)' 'MVERYNRTVRHAWLDIHIFETIEEVQQIAIECLWTYNNERPNMGIAGVTPAMKLKMAA' A
#
# COMPACT_ATOMS: atom_id res chain seq x y z
N MET A 1 10.79 -3.74 -1.29
CA MET A 1 9.88 -3.17 -0.24
C MET A 1 8.41 -3.43 -0.58
N VAL A 2 7.95 -3.10 -1.79
CA VAL A 2 6.59 -3.43 -2.29
C VAL A 2 6.26 -4.91 -2.16
N GLU A 3 7.21 -5.80 -2.43
CA GLU A 3 7.02 -7.25 -2.32
C GLU A 3 6.76 -7.73 -0.89
N ARG A 4 7.33 -7.05 0.12
CA ARG A 4 7.16 -7.40 1.54
C ARG A 4 5.78 -6.96 2.05
N TYR A 5 5.31 -5.79 1.60
CA TYR A 5 3.95 -5.31 1.83
C TYR A 5 2.92 -6.23 1.16
N ASN A 6 3.12 -6.56 -0.12
CA ASN A 6 2.23 -7.45 -0.87
C ASN A 6 2.14 -8.85 -0.25
N ARG A 7 3.21 -9.38 0.34
CA ARG A 7 3.18 -10.66 1.05
C ARG A 7 2.34 -10.59 2.33
N THR A 8 2.54 -9.56 3.15
CA THR A 8 1.79 -9.43 4.42
C THR A 8 0.31 -9.12 4.17
N VAL A 9 0.00 -8.24 3.22
CA VAL A 9 -1.38 -7.91 2.84
C VAL A 9 -2.09 -9.12 2.24
N ARG A 10 -1.46 -9.87 1.32
CA ARG A 10 -2.05 -11.13 0.81
C ARG A 10 -2.34 -12.11 1.93
N HIS A 11 -1.40 -12.32 2.85
CA HIS A 11 -1.61 -13.27 3.94
C HIS A 11 -2.69 -12.82 4.92
N ALA A 12 -2.81 -11.52 5.20
CA ALA A 12 -3.88 -11.01 6.06
C ALA A 12 -5.26 -10.98 5.39
N TRP A 13 -5.31 -10.84 4.07
CA TRP A 13 -6.57 -10.67 3.32
C TRP A 13 -7.16 -11.98 2.82
N LEU A 14 -6.32 -12.94 2.39
CA LEU A 14 -6.78 -14.27 1.97
C LEU A 14 -7.33 -15.12 3.14
N ASP A 15 -6.97 -14.78 4.38
CA ASP A 15 -7.41 -15.51 5.58
C ASP A 15 -8.79 -15.03 6.10
N ILE A 16 -9.26 -13.83 5.70
CA ILE A 16 -10.43 -13.19 6.33
C ILE A 16 -11.47 -12.69 5.30
N HIS A 17 -11.14 -12.53 4.01
CA HIS A 17 -12.08 -12.02 3.00
C HIS A 17 -12.21 -12.98 1.82
N ILE A 18 -13.41 -13.56 1.67
CA ILE A 18 -13.87 -14.13 0.39
C ILE A 18 -14.16 -12.93 -0.50
N PHE A 19 -13.25 -12.59 -1.39
CA PHE A 19 -13.53 -11.57 -2.40
C PHE A 19 -14.50 -12.15 -3.43
N GLU A 20 -15.67 -11.55 -3.57
CA GLU A 20 -16.72 -12.03 -4.48
C GLU A 20 -16.35 -11.70 -5.94
N THR A 21 -15.58 -10.63 -6.17
CA THR A 21 -15.14 -10.20 -7.50
C THR A 21 -13.69 -9.70 -7.55
N ILE A 22 -13.08 -9.77 -8.74
CA ILE A 22 -11.76 -9.20 -9.02
C ILE A 22 -11.78 -7.67 -8.87
N GLU A 23 -12.92 -7.04 -9.15
CA GLU A 23 -13.10 -5.59 -9.10
C GLU A 23 -12.96 -5.07 -7.66
N GLU A 24 -13.53 -5.76 -6.67
CA GLU A 24 -13.36 -5.42 -5.25
C GLU A 24 -11.90 -5.51 -4.80
N VAL A 25 -11.18 -6.57 -5.18
CA VAL A 25 -9.74 -6.70 -4.86
C VAL A 25 -8.95 -5.53 -5.44
N GLN A 26 -9.29 -5.12 -6.68
CA GLN A 26 -8.62 -4.00 -7.33
C GLN A 26 -8.92 -2.67 -6.62
N GLN A 27 -10.18 -2.42 -6.24
CA GLN A 27 -10.55 -1.19 -5.52
C GLN A 27 -9.81 -1.08 -4.19
N ILE A 28 -9.82 -2.13 -3.37
CA ILE A 28 -9.16 -2.08 -2.05
C ILE A 28 -7.64 -2.01 -2.22
N ALA A 29 -7.06 -2.65 -3.24
CA ALA A 29 -5.64 -2.51 -3.56
C ALA A 29 -5.25 -1.08 -3.97
N ILE A 30 -6.10 -0.41 -4.76
CA ILE A 30 -5.89 0.98 -5.17
C ILE A 30 -5.92 1.91 -3.95
N GLU A 31 -6.93 1.76 -3.08
CA GLU A 31 -7.05 2.54 -1.85
C GLU A 31 -5.85 2.34 -0.93
N CYS A 32 -5.46 1.09 -0.69
CA CYS A 32 -4.30 0.75 0.11
C CYS A 32 -3.00 1.36 -0.43
N LEU A 33 -2.82 1.34 -1.75
CA LEU A 33 -1.63 1.93 -2.38
C LEU A 33 -1.63 3.46 -2.22
N TRP A 34 -2.79 4.10 -2.34
CA TRP A 34 -2.93 5.54 -2.21
C TRP A 34 -2.62 5.99 -0.78
N THR A 35 -3.20 5.36 0.24
CA THR A 35 -2.95 5.66 1.65
C THR A 35 -1.48 5.43 2.00
N TYR A 36 -0.87 4.34 1.52
CA TYR A 36 0.55 4.09 1.76
C TYR A 36 1.45 5.18 1.15
N ASN A 37 1.15 5.63 -0.07
CA ASN A 37 1.98 6.61 -0.77
C ASN A 37 1.81 8.04 -0.25
N ASN A 38 0.60 8.40 0.21
CA ASN A 38 0.25 9.78 0.52
C ASN A 38 0.18 10.08 2.01
N GLU A 39 -0.22 9.11 2.84
CA GLU A 39 -0.54 9.36 4.25
C GLU A 39 0.45 8.70 5.21
N ARG A 40 1.04 7.56 4.82
CA ARG A 40 1.91 6.79 5.72
C ARG A 40 3.36 7.31 5.71
N PRO A 41 3.87 7.84 6.83
CA PRO A 41 5.28 8.19 6.95
C PRO A 41 6.13 6.93 6.92
N ASN A 42 7.18 6.93 6.08
CA ASN A 42 8.08 5.79 5.94
C ASN A 42 9.44 6.13 6.58
N MET A 43 9.73 5.44 7.69
CA MET A 43 10.97 5.64 8.47
C MET A 43 12.24 5.33 7.66
N GLY A 44 12.16 4.48 6.64
CA GLY A 44 13.26 4.21 5.71
C GLY A 44 13.58 5.38 4.77
N ILE A 45 12.74 6.42 4.77
CA ILE A 45 12.96 7.67 4.03
C ILE A 45 12.88 8.89 4.96
N ALA A 46 13.47 8.80 6.15
CA ALA A 46 13.47 9.87 7.15
C ALA A 46 12.07 10.27 7.65
N GLY A 47 11.09 9.36 7.58
CA GLY A 47 9.76 9.58 8.14
C GLY A 47 8.85 10.44 7.29
N VAL A 48 9.21 10.78 6.05
CA VAL A 48 8.30 11.45 5.10
C VAL A 48 7.49 10.42 4.32
N THR A 49 6.42 10.86 3.66
CA THR A 49 5.63 9.98 2.80
C THR A 49 6.35 9.76 1.46
N PRO A 50 6.15 8.61 0.79
CA PRO A 50 6.76 8.34 -0.52
C PRO A 50 6.50 9.44 -1.55
N ALA A 51 5.29 10.00 -1.58
CA ALA A 51 4.94 11.10 -2.50
C ALA A 51 5.71 12.39 -2.21
N MET A 52 5.95 12.72 -0.93
CA MET A 52 6.76 13.88 -0.54
C MET A 52 8.21 13.70 -0.98
N LYS A 53 8.80 12.52 -0.76
CA LYS A 53 10.16 12.23 -1.22
C LYS A 53 10.28 12.37 -2.74
N LEU A 54 9.29 11.88 -3.49
CA LEU A 54 9.28 12.01 -4.94
C LEU A 54 9.27 13.49 -5.38
N LYS A 55 8.47 14.34 -4.71
CA LYS A 55 8.45 15.78 -4.96
C LYS A 55 9.76 16.49 -4.60
N MET A 56 10.47 16.03 -3.57
CA MET A 56 11.76 16.61 -3.15
C MET A 56 12.94 16.16 -4.04
N ALA A 57 12.77 15.09 -4.83
CA ALA A 57 13.79 14.56 -5.73
C ALA A 57 13.71 15.15 -7.15
N ALA A 58 12.71 16.00 -7.42
CA ALA A 58 12.56 16.77 -8.65
C ALA A 58 13.16 18.17 -8.47
#